data_AF-A0A9E3ACK6-F1
#
_entry.id   AF-A0A9E3ACK6-F1
#
_cell.length_a   1.000
_cell.length_b   1.000
_cell.length_c   1.000
_cell.angle_alpha   90.00
_cell.angle_beta   90.00
_cell.angle_gamma   90.00
#
_symmetry.space_group_name_H-M   'P 1'
#
loop_
_entity.id
_entity.type
_entity.pdbx_description
1 polymer ?
#
loop_
_entity_poly.entity_id
_entity_poly.type
_entity_poly.pdbx_seq_one_letter_code
_entity_poly.pdbx_strand_id
1 'polypeptide(L)'
;MILALVHQISPAQGSEQPAGTQAALAGFSQQAAAAQRDWEKKFTAGITVNNLRDAMRRLSAHPHHVGSSYDKDNAEWILAEFQKWGFDAHIETFGVLFPTPKARLLEMIAPTSFRAKLEEPVVPTDPTTSQVSEQLPTYNAYSIDGDVTAPLVYVNFGDREDYVQLDRLGVSVRGAIVIARYGSAWRGIKPKVAAEHGALGCIIYSDPKQDGYFRGPEFPEGGWRPKFGVQRGSVMDTDYPGDPLTPGVAATADAKRLTLQEAKTITKIPVLPISHGDALPLLAALTGPVAPEAWRGNLPIT
;
A
#
# COMPACT_ATOMS: atom_id res chain seq x y z
N MET A 1 32.93 -29.21 35.19
CA MET A 1 31.91 -30.26 34.96
C MET A 1 30.72 -29.60 34.27
N ILE A 2 30.72 -29.55 32.94
CA ILE A 2 29.55 -29.34 32.09
C ILE A 2 29.77 -30.27 30.89
N LEU A 3 28.89 -31.26 30.73
CA LEU A 3 28.88 -32.24 29.65
C LEU A 3 28.52 -31.54 28.33
N ALA A 4 29.42 -31.61 27.35
CA ALA A 4 29.11 -31.33 25.95
C ALA A 4 28.63 -32.62 25.28
N LEU A 5 27.35 -32.67 24.90
CA LEU A 5 26.78 -33.79 24.16
C LEU A 5 26.99 -33.55 22.66
N VAL A 6 28.07 -34.11 22.11
CA VAL A 6 28.30 -34.17 20.66
C VAL A 6 27.46 -35.32 20.12
N HIS A 7 26.35 -35.02 19.42
CA HIS A 7 25.64 -36.04 18.64
C HIS A 7 26.41 -36.28 17.33
N GLN A 8 27.01 -37.46 17.22
CA GLN A 8 27.46 -38.01 15.96
C GLN A 8 26.24 -38.23 15.05
N ILE A 9 26.19 -37.53 13.94
CA ILE A 9 25.25 -37.81 12.86
C ILE A 9 25.82 -39.01 12.09
N SER A 10 25.26 -40.19 12.32
CA SER A 10 25.47 -41.35 11.44
C SER A 10 24.97 -41.01 10.03
N PRO A 11 25.69 -41.39 8.96
CA PRO A 11 25.14 -41.29 7.62
C PRO A 11 23.93 -42.22 7.54
N ALA A 12 22.75 -41.65 7.32
CA ALA A 12 21.56 -42.42 7.01
C ALA A 12 21.87 -43.25 5.76
N GLN A 13 21.80 -44.57 5.90
CA GLN A 13 21.85 -45.50 4.78
C GLN A 13 20.79 -45.05 3.78
N GLY A 14 21.23 -44.66 2.58
CA GLY A 14 20.34 -44.35 1.48
C GLY A 14 19.50 -45.58 1.17
N SER A 15 18.22 -45.52 1.53
CA SER A 15 17.23 -46.35 0.86
C SER A 15 17.20 -45.89 -0.59
N GLU A 16 17.79 -46.65 -1.50
CA GLU A 16 17.51 -46.53 -2.92
C GLU A 16 15.99 -46.65 -3.10
N GLN A 17 15.34 -45.51 -3.35
CA GLN A 17 13.98 -45.53 -3.85
C GLN A 17 14.02 -46.25 -5.20
N PRO A 18 13.17 -47.27 -5.44
CA PRO A 18 13.00 -47.79 -6.79
C PRO A 18 12.64 -46.60 -7.68
N ALA A 19 13.27 -46.50 -8.85
CA ALA A 19 13.07 -45.42 -9.83
C ALA A 19 11.55 -45.19 -10.02
N GLY A 20 11.02 -44.23 -9.26
CA GLY A 20 9.59 -44.09 -9.05
C GLY A 20 8.97 -43.61 -10.34
N THR A 21 7.98 -44.35 -10.83
CA THR A 21 7.10 -43.92 -11.92
C THR A 21 6.64 -42.51 -11.62
N GLN A 22 7.20 -41.51 -12.32
CA GLN A 22 6.84 -40.11 -12.14
C GLN A 22 5.33 -40.01 -12.27
N ALA A 23 4.66 -39.48 -11.23
CA ALA A 23 3.21 -39.44 -11.17
C ALA A 23 2.62 -38.90 -12.48
N ALA A 24 1.67 -39.63 -13.06
CA ALA A 24 1.06 -39.23 -14.32
C ALA A 24 0.42 -37.84 -14.18
N LEU A 25 0.71 -36.95 -15.12
CA LEU A 25 0.04 -35.65 -15.17
C LEU A 25 -1.44 -35.88 -15.51
N ALA A 26 -2.34 -35.45 -14.63
CA ALA A 26 -3.76 -35.66 -14.81
C ALA A 26 -4.23 -35.01 -16.12
N GLY A 27 -4.95 -35.77 -16.95
CA GLY A 27 -5.43 -35.31 -18.26
C GLY A 27 -4.41 -35.42 -19.41
N PHE A 28 -3.20 -35.92 -19.17
CA PHE A 28 -2.17 -36.11 -20.21
C PHE A 28 -2.04 -37.59 -20.60
N SER A 29 -1.80 -37.85 -21.89
CA SER A 29 -1.21 -39.12 -22.32
C SER A 29 0.25 -39.20 -21.84
N GLN A 30 0.84 -40.39 -21.79
CA GLN A 30 2.24 -40.54 -21.37
C GLN A 30 3.21 -39.72 -22.24
N GLN A 31 3.00 -39.69 -23.56
CA GLN A 31 3.83 -38.90 -24.47
C GLN A 31 3.68 -37.40 -24.24
N ALA A 32 2.45 -36.93 -24.06
CA ALA A 32 2.19 -35.52 -23.77
C ALA A 32 2.79 -35.12 -22.41
N ALA A 33 2.73 -36.00 -21.42
CA ALA A 33 3.33 -35.76 -20.11
C ALA A 33 4.86 -35.65 -20.17
N ALA A 34 5.51 -36.48 -20.99
CA ALA A 34 6.96 -36.38 -21.21
C ALA A 34 7.33 -35.04 -21.87
N ALA A 35 6.63 -34.66 -22.95
CA ALA A 35 6.85 -33.38 -23.62
C ALA A 35 6.62 -32.18 -22.70
N GLN A 36 5.58 -32.23 -21.86
CA GLN A 36 5.30 -31.20 -20.86
C GLN A 36 6.45 -31.05 -19.85
N ARG A 37 6.94 -32.16 -19.30
CA ARG A 37 8.06 -32.15 -18.34
C ARG A 37 9.35 -31.62 -18.97
N ASP A 38 9.60 -31.93 -20.24
CA ASP A 38 10.73 -31.38 -20.96
C ASP A 38 10.63 -29.86 -21.12
N TRP A 39 9.43 -29.34 -21.40
CA TRP A 39 9.17 -27.90 -21.43
C TRP A 39 9.34 -27.24 -20.06
N GLU A 40 8.82 -27.83 -18.99
CA GLU A 40 8.99 -27.34 -17.61
C GLU A 40 10.47 -27.28 -17.21
N LYS A 41 11.25 -28.30 -17.59
CA LYS A 41 12.70 -28.32 -17.37
C LYS A 41 13.40 -27.22 -18.13
N LYS A 42 13.06 -27.01 -19.42
CA LYS A 42 13.62 -25.92 -20.24
C LYS A 42 13.25 -24.54 -19.69
N PHE A 43 12.00 -24.35 -19.28
CA PHE A 43 11.51 -23.10 -18.69
C PHE A 43 12.29 -22.78 -17.41
N THR A 44 12.37 -23.74 -16.49
CA THR A 44 13.09 -23.57 -15.22
C THR A 44 14.57 -23.29 -15.45
N ALA A 45 15.21 -24.01 -16.38
CA ALA A 45 16.62 -23.80 -16.73
C ALA A 45 16.89 -22.42 -17.37
N GLY A 46 15.88 -21.79 -17.97
CA GLY A 46 15.98 -20.44 -18.53
C GLY A 46 15.90 -19.32 -17.49
N ILE A 47 15.42 -19.60 -16.26
CA ILE A 47 15.31 -18.58 -15.21
C ILE A 47 16.69 -18.28 -14.63
N THR A 48 17.18 -17.08 -14.90
CA THR A 48 18.49 -16.62 -14.43
C THR A 48 18.32 -15.59 -13.31
N VAL A 49 18.83 -15.90 -12.11
CA VAL A 49 18.72 -15.03 -10.92
C VAL A 49 19.29 -13.62 -11.16
N ASN A 50 20.39 -13.52 -11.92
CA ASN A 50 21.00 -12.22 -12.22
C ASN A 50 20.09 -11.35 -13.10
N ASN A 51 19.36 -11.93 -14.07
CA ASN A 51 18.41 -11.16 -14.87
C ASN A 51 17.31 -10.54 -14.00
N LEU A 52 16.78 -11.29 -13.03
CA LEU A 52 15.78 -10.77 -12.08
C LEU A 52 16.35 -9.64 -11.21
N ARG A 53 17.58 -9.81 -10.73
CA ARG A 53 18.26 -8.80 -9.90
C ARG A 53 18.54 -7.51 -10.68
N ASP A 54 19.03 -7.63 -11.91
CA ASP A 54 19.39 -6.48 -12.73
C ASP A 54 18.13 -5.75 -13.24
N ALA A 55 17.07 -6.49 -13.61
CA ALA A 55 15.77 -5.90 -13.93
C ALA A 55 15.18 -5.15 -12.72
N MET A 56 15.23 -5.74 -11.51
CA MET A 56 14.75 -5.07 -10.30
C MET A 56 15.52 -3.76 -10.05
N ARG A 57 16.86 -3.80 -10.11
CA ARG A 57 17.70 -2.59 -9.96
C ARG A 57 17.35 -1.51 -10.95
N ARG A 58 17.10 -1.86 -12.21
CA ARG A 58 16.69 -0.93 -13.27
C ARG A 58 15.32 -0.34 -12.99
N LEU A 59 14.33 -1.19 -12.76
CA LEU A 59 12.93 -0.75 -12.64
C LEU A 59 12.70 0.09 -11.39
N SER A 60 13.48 -0.13 -10.32
CA SER A 60 13.34 0.58 -9.04
C SER A 60 14.41 1.65 -8.79
N ALA A 61 15.20 2.07 -9.78
CA ALA A 61 16.30 3.00 -9.54
C ALA A 61 15.84 4.43 -9.21
N HIS A 62 14.63 4.81 -9.64
CA HIS A 62 14.04 6.13 -9.44
C HIS A 62 12.52 6.02 -9.23
N PRO A 63 11.86 7.02 -8.61
CA PRO A 63 10.40 7.10 -8.54
C PRO A 63 9.74 7.01 -9.92
N HIS A 64 8.87 6.01 -10.10
CA HIS A 64 8.18 5.73 -11.37
C HIS A 64 6.66 5.73 -11.19
N HIS A 65 6.10 6.84 -10.70
CA HIS A 65 4.66 7.00 -10.57
C HIS A 65 3.99 7.26 -11.94
N VAL A 66 2.67 7.05 -12.02
CA VAL A 66 1.88 7.24 -13.24
C VAL A 66 2.17 8.62 -13.85
N GLY A 67 2.65 8.62 -15.10
CA GLY A 67 2.93 9.83 -15.87
C GLY A 67 4.29 10.48 -15.58
N SER A 68 5.12 9.90 -14.71
CA SER A 68 6.49 10.38 -14.47
C SER A 68 7.44 10.06 -15.63
N SER A 69 8.54 10.80 -15.73
CA SER A 69 9.56 10.55 -16.75
C SER A 69 10.19 9.17 -16.63
N TYR A 70 10.44 8.68 -15.40
CA TYR A 70 11.04 7.36 -15.20
C TYR A 70 10.06 6.21 -15.45
N ASP A 71 8.76 6.41 -15.21
CA ASP A 71 7.74 5.43 -15.57
C ASP A 71 7.67 5.22 -17.09
N LYS A 72 7.76 6.30 -17.88
CA LYS A 72 7.88 6.22 -19.33
C LYS A 72 9.15 5.51 -19.78
N ASP A 73 10.29 5.87 -19.20
CA ASP A 73 11.57 5.23 -19.52
C ASP A 73 11.58 3.73 -19.17
N ASN A 74 10.96 3.33 -18.06
CA ASN A 74 10.71 1.92 -17.74
C ASN A 74 9.81 1.25 -18.79
N ALA A 75 8.72 1.89 -19.23
CA ALA A 75 7.82 1.33 -20.25
C ALA A 75 8.53 1.11 -21.60
N GLU A 76 9.35 2.06 -22.03
CA GLU A 76 10.15 1.95 -23.26
C GLU A 76 11.23 0.86 -23.16
N TRP A 77 11.86 0.72 -21.99
CA TRP A 77 12.81 -0.37 -21.74
C TRP A 77 12.14 -1.75 -21.77
N ILE A 78 10.96 -1.89 -21.13
CA ILE A 78 10.18 -3.13 -21.16
C ILE A 78 9.79 -3.49 -22.60
N LEU A 79 9.33 -2.51 -23.39
CA LEU A 79 9.01 -2.70 -24.80
C LEU A 79 10.21 -3.25 -25.58
N ALA A 80 11.39 -2.67 -25.40
CA ALA A 80 12.61 -3.10 -26.08
C ALA A 80 13.00 -4.54 -25.72
N GLU A 81 12.87 -4.95 -24.45
CA GLU A 81 13.13 -6.33 -24.04
C GLU A 81 12.14 -7.32 -24.67
N PHE A 82 10.83 -6.99 -24.71
CA PHE A 82 9.85 -7.84 -25.40
C PHE A 82 10.16 -8.00 -26.89
N GLN A 83 10.49 -6.92 -27.58
CA GLN A 83 10.87 -6.97 -29.00
C GLN A 83 12.14 -7.81 -29.23
N LYS A 84 13.14 -7.68 -28.35
CA LYS A 84 14.35 -8.48 -28.37
C LYS A 84 14.09 -9.97 -28.17
N TRP A 85 13.07 -10.35 -27.40
CA TRP A 85 12.66 -11.74 -27.23
C TRP A 85 11.81 -12.27 -28.39
N GLY A 86 11.49 -11.43 -29.38
CA GLY A 86 10.76 -11.80 -30.60
C GLY A 86 9.25 -11.61 -30.51
N PHE A 87 8.74 -10.84 -29.53
CA PHE A 87 7.33 -10.49 -29.46
C PHE A 87 7.00 -9.29 -30.36
N ASP A 88 5.82 -9.31 -30.99
CA ASP A 88 5.21 -8.13 -31.61
C ASP A 88 4.56 -7.27 -30.50
N ALA A 89 5.33 -6.35 -29.94
CA ALA A 89 4.94 -5.52 -28.80
C ALA A 89 4.88 -4.04 -29.19
N HIS A 90 3.92 -3.31 -28.61
CA HIS A 90 3.71 -1.87 -28.75
C HIS A 90 3.22 -1.26 -27.42
N ILE A 91 3.35 0.07 -27.28
CA ILE A 91 2.83 0.83 -26.15
C ILE A 91 1.42 1.35 -26.48
N GLU A 92 0.48 1.07 -25.60
CA GLU A 92 -0.86 1.66 -25.60
C GLU A 92 -0.91 2.85 -24.64
N THR A 93 -1.55 3.95 -25.05
CA THR A 93 -1.58 5.20 -24.26
C THR A 93 -3.01 5.63 -23.94
N PHE A 94 -3.25 5.94 -22.66
CA PHE A 94 -4.53 6.44 -22.16
C PHE A 94 -4.34 7.74 -21.38
N GLY A 95 -5.22 8.71 -21.59
CA GLY A 95 -5.26 9.95 -20.81
C GLY A 95 -6.18 9.79 -19.60
N VAL A 96 -5.65 9.36 -18.46
CA VAL A 96 -6.43 9.11 -17.23
C VAL A 96 -6.36 10.29 -16.26
N LEU A 97 -7.37 10.43 -15.40
CA LEU A 97 -7.30 11.38 -14.28
C LEU A 97 -6.34 10.84 -13.20
N PHE A 98 -5.20 11.51 -13.01
CA PHE A 98 -4.27 11.20 -11.92
C PHE A 98 -4.03 12.46 -11.06
N PRO A 99 -4.65 12.57 -9.88
CA PRO A 99 -4.52 13.77 -9.06
C PRO A 99 -3.19 13.80 -8.30
N THR A 100 -2.58 14.98 -8.21
CA THR A 100 -1.42 15.27 -7.35
C THR A 100 -1.69 16.55 -6.54
N PRO A 101 -1.35 16.58 -5.24
CA PRO A 101 -1.72 17.69 -4.38
C PRO A 101 -0.80 18.89 -4.61
N LYS A 102 -1.36 20.10 -4.57
CA LYS A 102 -0.61 21.37 -4.62
C LYS A 102 -0.17 21.83 -3.24
N ALA A 103 -0.98 21.56 -2.22
CA ALA A 103 -0.72 21.94 -0.84
C ALA A 103 -1.18 20.83 0.10
N ARG A 104 -0.49 20.68 1.23
CA ARG A 104 -0.86 19.77 2.32
C ARG A 104 -0.52 20.46 3.63
N LEU A 105 -1.45 20.44 4.58
CA LEU A 105 -1.26 20.95 5.92
C LEU A 105 -2.09 20.10 6.88
N LEU A 106 -1.49 19.74 8.00
CA LEU A 106 -2.20 19.12 9.12
C LEU A 106 -1.64 19.68 10.41
N GLU A 107 -2.52 20.32 11.17
CA GLU A 107 -2.17 20.98 12.42
C GLU A 107 -3.20 20.62 13.50
N MET A 108 -2.70 20.43 14.72
CA MET A 108 -3.51 20.49 15.92
C MET A 108 -3.34 21.90 16.50
N ILE A 109 -4.45 22.61 16.67
CA ILE A 109 -4.47 23.98 17.22
C ILE A 109 -4.83 24.00 18.72
N ALA A 110 -5.43 22.92 19.22
CA ALA A 110 -5.79 22.71 20.62
C ALA A 110 -5.84 21.19 20.88
N PRO A 111 -5.61 20.73 22.13
CA PRO A 111 -5.29 21.51 23.34
C PRO A 111 -3.85 22.06 23.34
N THR A 112 -2.98 21.55 22.48
CA THR A 112 -1.62 22.08 22.23
C THR A 112 -1.43 22.34 20.74
N SER A 113 -0.42 23.13 20.40
CA SER A 113 -0.05 23.34 19.01
C SER A 113 0.89 22.23 18.54
N PHE A 114 0.55 21.61 17.42
CA PHE A 114 1.41 20.67 16.72
C PHE A 114 1.20 20.80 15.20
N ARG A 115 2.28 20.68 14.43
CA ARG A 115 2.25 20.65 12.98
C ARG A 115 2.89 19.35 12.51
N ALA A 116 2.14 18.56 11.72
CA ALA A 116 2.64 17.32 11.15
C ALA A 116 3.74 17.59 10.12
N LYS A 117 4.71 16.67 10.02
CA LYS A 117 5.79 16.79 9.04
C LYS A 117 5.33 16.50 7.61
N LEU A 118 4.51 15.44 7.45
CA LEU A 118 4.00 14.99 6.15
C LEU A 118 5.11 14.68 5.12
N GLU A 119 6.27 14.26 5.61
CA GLU A 119 7.46 14.00 4.81
C GLU A 119 8.21 12.77 5.35
N GLU A 120 8.68 11.94 4.43
CA GLU A 120 9.49 10.77 4.73
C GLU A 120 10.98 11.17 4.76
N PRO A 121 11.76 10.74 5.76
CA PRO A 121 13.15 11.15 5.90
C PRO A 121 14.04 10.43 4.89
N VAL A 122 15.12 11.11 4.49
CA VAL A 122 16.24 10.47 3.79
C VAL A 122 16.92 9.47 4.72
N VAL A 123 17.20 8.27 4.20
CA VAL A 123 17.90 7.20 4.89
C VAL A 123 19.31 7.09 4.29
N PRO A 124 20.38 7.41 5.04
CA PRO A 124 21.75 7.47 4.49
C PRO A 124 22.24 6.17 3.83
N THR A 125 21.76 5.01 4.30
CA THR A 125 22.12 3.69 3.76
C THR A 125 21.34 3.31 2.50
N ASP A 126 20.31 4.08 2.13
CA ASP A 126 19.53 3.88 0.90
C ASP A 126 19.49 5.19 0.10
N PRO A 127 20.35 5.34 -0.93
CA PRO A 127 20.45 6.57 -1.69
C PRO A 127 19.17 6.92 -2.45
N THR A 128 18.28 5.95 -2.74
CA THR A 128 17.02 6.21 -3.46
C THR A 128 16.07 7.09 -2.66
N THR A 129 16.16 7.05 -1.32
CA THR A 129 15.38 7.91 -0.43
C THR A 129 15.71 9.39 -0.56
N SER A 130 16.87 9.73 -1.15
CA SER A 130 17.31 11.11 -1.37
C SER A 130 16.75 11.76 -2.64
N GLN A 131 16.05 10.99 -3.49
CA GLN A 131 15.44 11.44 -4.76
C GLN A 131 14.14 12.23 -4.55
N VAL A 132 14.09 13.11 -3.55
CA VAL A 132 12.87 13.78 -3.06
C VAL A 132 12.16 14.60 -4.14
N SER A 133 12.90 15.21 -5.07
CA SER A 133 12.33 16.01 -6.17
C SER A 133 11.52 15.20 -7.19
N GLU A 134 11.75 13.89 -7.27
CA GLU A 134 11.04 12.98 -8.18
C GLU A 134 9.89 12.25 -7.49
N GLN A 135 9.86 12.25 -6.16
CA GLN A 135 8.86 11.54 -5.37
C GLN A 135 7.52 12.28 -5.37
N LEU A 136 6.44 11.50 -5.36
CA LEU A 136 5.14 12.05 -5.01
C LEU A 136 5.12 12.45 -3.54
N PRO A 137 4.47 13.58 -3.17
CA PRO A 137 4.20 13.89 -1.77
C PRO A 137 3.44 12.75 -1.10
N THR A 138 3.43 12.67 0.23
CA THR A 138 2.56 11.72 0.95
C THR A 138 1.11 12.19 0.84
N TYR A 139 0.26 11.41 0.19
CA TYR A 139 -1.14 11.75 -0.04
C TYR A 139 -1.96 10.51 -0.38
N ASN A 140 -3.29 10.63 -0.28
CA ASN A 140 -4.22 9.65 -0.81
C ASN A 140 -4.80 10.15 -2.13
N ALA A 141 -4.55 9.40 -3.21
CA ALA A 141 -5.08 9.75 -4.53
C ALA A 141 -6.61 9.67 -4.52
N TYR A 142 -7.26 10.59 -5.23
CA TYR A 142 -8.72 10.76 -5.29
C TYR A 142 -9.38 11.23 -3.99
N SER A 143 -8.59 11.75 -3.04
CA SER A 143 -9.08 12.72 -2.06
C SER A 143 -9.60 13.97 -2.79
N ILE A 144 -10.71 14.54 -2.32
CA ILE A 144 -11.09 15.90 -2.71
C ILE A 144 -10.19 16.94 -2.02
N ASP A 145 -10.23 18.16 -2.55
CA ASP A 145 -9.71 19.34 -1.88
C ASP A 145 -10.59 19.68 -0.66
N GLY A 146 -9.99 20.31 0.35
CA GLY A 146 -10.73 20.80 1.51
C GLY A 146 -9.83 21.49 2.52
N ASP A 147 -10.41 22.46 3.23
CA ASP A 147 -9.85 23.11 4.41
C ASP A 147 -10.88 22.98 5.54
N VAL A 148 -10.57 22.17 6.54
CA VAL A 148 -11.48 21.82 7.61
C VAL A 148 -10.77 21.91 8.95
N THR A 149 -11.38 22.61 9.89
CA THR A 149 -10.97 22.65 11.30
C THR A 149 -12.12 22.12 12.14
N ALA A 150 -11.89 21.01 12.85
CA ALA A 150 -12.91 20.33 13.64
C ALA A 150 -12.28 19.44 14.71
N PRO A 151 -13.05 18.99 15.72
CA PRO A 151 -12.59 18.01 16.70
C PRO A 151 -12.10 16.72 16.04
N LEU A 152 -11.16 16.04 16.68
CA LEU A 152 -10.63 14.76 16.23
C LEU A 152 -11.33 13.58 16.95
N VAL A 153 -11.74 12.56 16.21
CA VAL A 153 -12.30 11.32 16.77
C VAL A 153 -11.52 10.11 16.26
N TYR A 154 -11.04 9.27 17.17
CA TYR A 154 -10.42 7.99 16.82
C TYR A 154 -11.49 6.95 16.51
N VAL A 155 -11.40 6.33 15.33
CA VAL A 155 -12.43 5.40 14.81
C VAL A 155 -11.89 4.00 14.53
N ASN A 156 -10.86 3.57 15.26
CA ASN A 156 -10.24 2.25 15.06
C ASN A 156 -9.73 2.05 13.62
N PHE A 157 -10.28 1.09 12.87
CA PHE A 157 -9.96 0.90 11.46
C PHE A 157 -10.89 1.72 10.56
N GLY A 158 -11.97 2.30 11.07
CA GLY A 158 -12.93 3.06 10.28
C GLY A 158 -13.81 2.15 9.42
N ASP A 159 -14.02 0.90 9.87
CA ASP A 159 -14.98 -0.02 9.26
C ASP A 159 -16.39 0.26 9.78
N ARG A 160 -17.44 -0.25 9.11
CA ARG A 160 -18.84 0.04 9.50
C ARG A 160 -19.14 -0.37 10.95
N GLU A 161 -18.58 -1.49 11.40
CA GLU A 161 -18.71 -2.02 12.76
C GLU A 161 -18.07 -1.09 13.80
N ASP A 162 -17.05 -0.32 13.41
CA ASP A 162 -16.40 0.63 14.32
C ASP A 162 -17.35 1.79 14.66
N TYR A 163 -18.12 2.28 13.69
CA TYR A 163 -19.12 3.33 13.93
C TYR A 163 -20.29 2.83 14.78
N VAL A 164 -20.72 1.58 14.60
CA VAL A 164 -21.71 0.94 15.51
C VAL A 164 -21.17 0.89 16.94
N GLN A 165 -19.88 0.62 17.13
CA GLN A 165 -19.27 0.62 18.44
C GLN A 165 -19.13 2.04 19.02
N LEU A 166 -18.85 3.07 18.20
CA LEU A 166 -18.88 4.47 18.65
C LEU A 166 -20.27 4.88 19.13
N ASP A 167 -21.32 4.50 18.40
CA ASP A 167 -22.71 4.79 18.79
C ASP A 167 -23.04 4.16 20.16
N ARG A 168 -22.58 2.92 20.41
CA ARG A 168 -22.72 2.26 21.72
C ARG A 168 -21.95 2.96 22.85
N LEU A 169 -20.85 3.63 22.52
CA LEU A 169 -20.05 4.42 23.45
C LEU A 169 -20.57 5.86 23.58
N GLY A 170 -21.63 6.24 22.85
CA GLY A 170 -22.18 7.59 22.84
C GLY A 170 -21.29 8.63 22.16
N VAL A 171 -20.39 8.20 21.27
CA VAL A 171 -19.47 9.09 20.54
C VAL A 171 -19.97 9.31 19.11
N SER A 172 -20.18 10.57 18.72
CA SER A 172 -20.55 10.93 17.35
C SER A 172 -19.35 11.50 16.58
N VAL A 173 -19.25 11.15 15.30
CA VAL A 173 -18.25 11.72 14.36
C VAL A 173 -18.81 12.87 13.53
N ARG A 174 -20.10 13.21 13.69
CA ARG A 174 -20.74 14.26 12.90
C ARG A 174 -20.05 15.60 13.15
N GLY A 175 -19.56 16.24 12.08
CA GLY A 175 -18.84 17.50 12.18
C GLY A 175 -17.40 17.37 12.67
N ALA A 176 -16.87 16.16 12.82
CA ALA A 176 -15.50 15.89 13.28
C ALA A 176 -14.57 15.51 12.11
N ILE A 177 -13.26 15.61 12.35
CA ILE A 177 -12.26 14.88 11.56
C ILE A 177 -12.07 13.52 12.24
N VAL A 178 -12.11 12.43 11.46
CA VAL A 178 -11.82 11.10 12.00
C VAL A 178 -10.35 10.74 11.77
N ILE A 179 -9.76 9.98 12.70
CA ILE A 179 -8.46 9.34 12.51
C ILE A 179 -8.61 7.81 12.61
N ALA A 180 -8.20 7.12 11.56
CA ALA A 180 -8.34 5.67 11.38
C ALA A 180 -6.99 5.01 11.11
N ARG A 181 -6.87 3.74 11.47
CA ARG A 181 -5.71 2.90 11.13
C ARG A 181 -5.86 2.30 9.74
N TYR A 182 -4.74 2.15 9.04
CA TYR A 182 -4.64 1.23 7.91
C TYR A 182 -4.88 -0.23 8.35
N GLY A 183 -5.38 -1.06 7.42
CA GLY A 183 -5.71 -2.46 7.65
C GLY A 183 -7.22 -2.73 7.73
N SER A 184 -7.56 -3.98 8.04
CA SER A 184 -8.91 -4.56 8.09
C SER A 184 -9.63 -4.62 6.74
N ALA A 185 -9.94 -3.47 6.13
CA ALA A 185 -10.64 -3.36 4.85
C ALA A 185 -9.87 -2.54 3.81
N TRP A 186 -10.43 -2.45 2.59
CA TRP A 186 -9.97 -1.51 1.55
C TRP A 186 -9.92 -0.08 2.10
N ARG A 187 -8.82 0.65 1.83
CA ARG A 187 -8.60 1.97 2.43
C ARG A 187 -9.66 3.03 2.08
N GLY A 188 -10.27 2.93 0.90
CA GLY A 188 -11.33 3.87 0.47
C GLY A 188 -12.64 3.71 1.26
N ILE A 189 -12.84 2.59 1.97
CA ILE A 189 -14.01 2.41 2.86
C ILE A 189 -13.96 3.42 4.02
N LYS A 190 -12.78 3.72 4.55
CA LYS A 190 -12.62 4.58 5.74
C LYS A 190 -13.20 5.99 5.50
N PRO A 191 -12.80 6.75 4.47
CA PRO A 191 -13.41 8.05 4.21
C PRO A 191 -14.87 7.96 3.71
N LYS A 192 -15.25 6.86 3.04
CA LYS A 192 -16.64 6.64 2.62
C LYS A 192 -17.58 6.56 3.83
N VAL A 193 -17.30 5.64 4.75
CA VAL A 193 -18.13 5.44 5.95
C VAL A 193 -18.05 6.66 6.87
N ALA A 194 -16.88 7.29 7.01
CA ALA A 194 -16.76 8.56 7.73
C ALA A 194 -17.70 9.65 7.19
N ALA A 195 -17.75 9.82 5.86
CA ALA A 195 -18.64 10.78 5.22
C ALA A 195 -20.13 10.41 5.39
N GLU A 196 -20.49 9.12 5.28
CA GLU A 196 -21.85 8.62 5.53
C GLU A 196 -22.33 8.94 6.96
N HIS A 197 -21.42 8.94 7.94
CA HIS A 197 -21.69 9.33 9.33
C HIS A 197 -21.51 10.84 9.62
N GLY A 198 -21.23 11.64 8.59
CA GLY A 198 -21.18 13.11 8.67
C GLY A 198 -19.86 13.69 9.17
N ALA A 199 -18.76 12.94 9.13
CA ALA A 199 -17.42 13.50 9.34
C ALA A 199 -17.08 14.52 8.24
N LEU A 200 -16.15 15.43 8.54
CA LEU A 200 -15.70 16.49 7.63
C LEU A 200 -14.32 16.21 7.02
N GLY A 201 -13.59 15.23 7.54
CA GLY A 201 -12.28 14.84 7.03
C GLY A 201 -11.86 13.48 7.59
N CYS A 202 -10.92 12.83 6.93
CA CYS A 202 -10.39 11.54 7.33
C CYS A 202 -8.86 11.54 7.31
N ILE A 203 -8.25 11.18 8.43
CA ILE A 203 -6.82 10.93 8.56
C ILE A 203 -6.62 9.42 8.64
N ILE A 204 -5.64 8.89 7.90
CA ILE A 204 -5.31 7.47 7.94
C ILE A 204 -3.84 7.30 8.31
N TYR A 205 -3.52 6.44 9.27
CA TYR A 205 -2.12 6.17 9.67
C TYR A 205 -1.83 4.67 9.76
N SER A 206 -0.55 4.30 9.60
CA SER A 206 -0.09 2.92 9.79
C SER A 206 0.35 2.69 11.23
N ASP A 207 -0.52 2.10 12.05
CA ASP A 207 -0.21 1.77 13.44
C ASP A 207 0.93 0.74 13.53
N PRO A 208 1.94 0.94 14.41
CA PRO A 208 3.03 -0.01 14.60
C PRO A 208 2.57 -1.43 14.89
N LYS A 209 1.40 -1.61 15.50
CA LYS A 209 0.80 -2.93 15.79
C LYS A 209 0.63 -3.77 14.53
N GLN A 210 0.29 -3.15 13.40
CA GLN A 210 0.16 -3.84 12.11
C GLN A 210 1.41 -3.70 11.24
N ASP A 211 2.04 -2.53 11.24
CA ASP A 211 3.09 -2.14 10.30
C ASP A 211 4.08 -1.14 10.93
N GLY A 212 5.04 -1.67 11.68
CA GLY A 212 6.10 -0.92 12.36
C GLY A 212 6.80 -1.77 13.42
N TYR A 213 7.47 -1.12 14.37
CA TYR A 213 8.32 -1.77 15.37
C TYR A 213 7.70 -2.90 16.21
N PHE A 214 6.38 -2.99 16.35
CA PHE A 214 5.74 -4.13 17.05
C PHE A 214 5.90 -5.45 16.29
N ARG A 215 6.08 -5.39 14.97
CA ARG A 215 6.18 -6.55 14.10
C ARG A 215 7.62 -7.03 13.89
N GLY A 216 8.59 -6.16 14.14
CA GLY A 216 10.02 -6.42 13.99
C GLY A 216 10.80 -5.13 13.76
N PRO A 217 12.12 -5.22 13.48
CA PRO A 217 12.95 -4.04 13.22
C PRO A 217 12.44 -3.20 12.05
N GLU A 218 12.41 -1.89 12.24
CA GLU A 218 12.03 -0.93 11.20
C GLU A 218 13.15 -0.74 10.18
N PHE A 219 12.82 -0.26 8.99
CA PHE A 219 13.81 0.13 7.99
C PHE A 219 14.69 1.30 8.51
N PRO A 220 16.03 1.27 8.31
CA PRO A 220 16.78 0.34 7.46
C PRO A 220 17.23 -0.98 8.12
N GLU A 221 17.11 -1.14 9.44
CA GLU A 221 17.58 -2.34 10.15
C GLU A 221 16.70 -3.58 9.88
N GLY A 222 15.47 -3.39 9.41
CA GLY A 222 14.56 -4.45 8.99
C GLY A 222 13.55 -4.00 7.93
N GLY A 223 12.53 -4.84 7.71
CA GLY A 223 11.55 -4.66 6.65
C GLY A 223 10.26 -3.92 7.06
N TRP A 224 10.13 -3.51 8.33
CA TRP A 224 8.91 -2.86 8.83
C TRP A 224 8.95 -1.34 8.67
N ARG A 225 7.78 -0.71 8.59
CA ARG A 225 7.67 0.73 8.31
C ARG A 225 8.38 1.59 9.38
N PRO A 226 9.22 2.55 8.98
CA PRO A 226 9.88 3.46 9.91
C PRO A 226 8.90 4.50 10.46
N LYS A 227 9.27 5.13 11.59
CA LYS A 227 8.49 6.17 12.29
C LYS A 227 7.76 7.19 11.41
N PHE A 228 8.47 7.73 10.42
CA PHE A 228 7.95 8.77 9.53
C PHE A 228 7.56 8.25 8.13
N GLY A 229 7.60 6.93 7.91
CA GLY A 229 7.14 6.30 6.67
C GLY A 229 5.63 6.42 6.51
N VAL A 230 5.14 6.67 5.29
CA VAL A 230 3.71 6.88 5.02
C VAL A 230 3.21 5.96 3.91
N GLN A 231 2.08 5.32 4.14
CA GLN A 231 1.41 4.53 3.10
C GLN A 231 0.61 5.47 2.18
N ARG A 232 1.15 5.77 0.99
CA ARG A 232 0.37 6.35 -0.11
C ARG A 232 -0.66 5.35 -0.64
N GLY A 233 -1.67 5.83 -1.34
CA GLY A 233 -2.59 4.95 -2.07
C GLY A 233 -3.90 5.62 -2.45
N SER A 234 -4.59 5.04 -3.43
CA SER A 234 -5.92 5.46 -3.85
C SER A 234 -6.95 5.23 -2.73
N VAL A 235 -7.77 6.25 -2.45
CA VAL A 235 -8.97 6.16 -1.61
C VAL A 235 -10.25 6.22 -2.45
N MET A 236 -10.12 5.99 -3.76
CA MET A 236 -11.24 5.87 -4.68
C MET A 236 -12.21 4.80 -4.19
N ASP A 237 -13.50 5.11 -4.26
CA ASP A 237 -14.56 4.14 -4.00
C ASP A 237 -14.58 3.06 -5.09
N THR A 238 -15.13 1.90 -4.76
CA THR A 238 -15.10 0.71 -5.63
C THR A 238 -16.39 0.52 -6.44
N ASP A 239 -17.21 1.57 -6.59
CA ASP A 239 -18.44 1.54 -7.38
C ASP A 239 -18.19 1.13 -8.84
N TYR A 240 -17.04 1.52 -9.41
CA TYR A 240 -16.51 1.01 -10.67
C TYR A 240 -14.98 1.08 -10.71
N PRO A 241 -14.30 0.19 -11.45
CA PRO A 241 -12.86 0.23 -11.64
C PRO A 241 -12.45 1.21 -12.75
N GLY A 242 -11.14 1.50 -12.84
CA GLY A 242 -10.55 2.27 -13.93
C GLY A 242 -10.47 3.77 -13.66
N ASP A 243 -10.36 4.56 -14.74
CA ASP A 243 -10.35 6.03 -14.69
C ASP A 243 -11.68 6.55 -14.11
N PRO A 244 -11.67 7.39 -13.04
CA PRO A 244 -12.89 7.94 -12.47
C PRO A 244 -13.81 8.63 -13.48
N LEU A 245 -13.26 9.15 -14.58
CA LEU A 245 -14.01 9.97 -15.53
C LEU A 245 -14.52 9.21 -16.74
N THR A 246 -14.12 7.96 -16.97
CA THR A 246 -14.55 7.16 -18.13
C THR A 246 -15.03 5.77 -17.72
N PRO A 247 -16.07 5.65 -16.87
CA PRO A 247 -16.54 4.36 -16.41
C PRO A 247 -16.96 3.45 -17.58
N GLY A 248 -16.39 2.26 -17.62
CA GLY A 248 -16.74 1.21 -18.60
C GLY A 248 -16.19 1.41 -20.01
N VAL A 249 -15.37 2.44 -20.26
CA VAL A 249 -14.75 2.68 -21.58
C VAL A 249 -13.28 3.06 -21.45
N ALA A 250 -12.51 2.85 -22.51
CA ALA A 250 -11.10 3.25 -22.57
C ALA A 250 -10.96 4.77 -22.51
N ALA A 251 -10.04 5.28 -21.69
CA ALA A 251 -9.74 6.70 -21.54
C ALA A 251 -8.86 7.24 -22.68
N THR A 252 -9.29 7.04 -23.93
CA THR A 252 -8.61 7.57 -25.12
C THR A 252 -8.72 9.10 -25.20
N ALA A 253 -8.01 9.71 -26.15
CA ALA A 253 -8.05 11.16 -26.36
C ALA A 253 -9.47 11.69 -26.61
N ASP A 254 -10.27 10.94 -27.38
CA ASP A 254 -11.63 11.33 -27.77
C ASP A 254 -12.72 10.73 -26.88
N ALA A 255 -12.34 10.04 -25.80
CA ALA A 255 -13.29 9.44 -24.87
C ALA A 255 -14.17 10.52 -24.22
N LYS A 256 -15.48 10.26 -24.15
CA LYS A 256 -16.39 11.11 -23.37
C LYS A 256 -16.07 10.97 -21.90
N ARG A 257 -15.91 12.10 -21.20
CA ARG A 257 -15.53 12.17 -19.79
C ARG A 257 -16.65 12.74 -18.96
N LEU A 258 -16.87 12.14 -17.80
CA LEU A 258 -17.63 12.76 -16.72
C LEU A 258 -16.92 14.04 -16.25
N THR A 259 -17.70 14.99 -15.74
CA THR A 259 -17.15 16.04 -14.89
C THR A 259 -16.70 15.46 -13.55
N LEU A 260 -15.85 16.18 -12.81
CA LEU A 260 -15.40 15.73 -11.48
C LEU A 260 -16.56 15.54 -10.50
N GLN A 261 -17.60 16.37 -10.59
CA GLN A 261 -18.77 16.30 -9.72
C GLN A 261 -19.63 15.06 -10.00
N GLU A 262 -19.67 14.60 -11.24
CA GLU A 262 -20.42 13.40 -11.66
C GLU A 262 -19.68 12.11 -11.30
N ALA A 263 -18.36 12.16 -11.08
CA ALA A 263 -17.57 11.01 -10.69
C ALA A 263 -17.97 10.50 -9.29
N LYS A 264 -18.61 9.32 -9.26
CA LYS A 264 -19.12 8.73 -8.01
C LYS A 264 -18.01 8.17 -7.13
N THR A 265 -16.90 7.78 -7.74
CA THR A 265 -15.79 7.11 -7.05
C THR A 265 -14.82 8.07 -6.36
N ILE A 266 -14.93 9.37 -6.59
CA ILE A 266 -14.17 10.38 -5.86
C ILE A 266 -14.79 10.60 -4.47
N THR A 267 -13.93 10.67 -3.45
CA THR A 267 -14.31 10.86 -2.06
C THR A 267 -15.20 12.10 -1.83
N LYS A 268 -15.92 12.14 -0.71
CA LYS A 268 -16.81 13.26 -0.36
C LYS A 268 -16.24 14.20 0.72
N ILE A 269 -15.13 13.81 1.33
CA ILE A 269 -14.41 14.55 2.37
C ILE A 269 -12.91 14.49 2.09
N PRO A 270 -12.11 15.50 2.48
CA PRO A 270 -10.66 15.46 2.36
C PRO A 270 -10.06 14.30 3.16
N VAL A 271 -9.04 13.66 2.59
CA VAL A 271 -8.37 12.49 3.14
C VAL A 271 -6.85 12.66 3.11
N LEU A 272 -6.19 12.43 4.25
CA LEU A 272 -4.74 12.57 4.34
C LEU A 272 -4.10 11.35 5.04
N PRO A 273 -3.12 10.68 4.41
CA PRO A 273 -2.34 9.66 5.08
C PRO A 273 -1.20 10.30 5.86
N ILE A 274 -0.95 9.82 7.06
CA ILE A 274 0.14 10.32 7.90
C ILE A 274 0.98 9.17 8.46
N SER A 275 2.19 9.52 8.87
CA SER A 275 3.07 8.59 9.57
C SER A 275 2.54 8.34 10.98
N HIS A 276 2.94 7.23 11.60
CA HIS A 276 2.60 7.02 13.00
C HIS A 276 3.36 7.98 13.93
N GLY A 277 4.50 8.53 13.48
CA GLY A 277 5.19 9.64 14.14
C GLY A 277 4.34 10.92 14.19
N ASP A 278 3.61 11.24 13.12
CA ASP A 278 2.69 12.39 13.07
C ASP A 278 1.34 12.08 13.74
N ALA A 279 0.90 10.82 13.78
CA ALA A 279 -0.33 10.41 14.45
C ALA A 279 -0.22 10.46 15.98
N LEU A 280 0.98 10.21 16.53
CA LEU A 280 1.20 10.12 17.97
C LEU A 280 0.76 11.37 18.74
N PRO A 281 1.17 12.61 18.37
CA PRO A 281 0.74 13.81 19.10
C PRO A 281 -0.77 14.03 19.03
N LEU A 282 -1.40 13.68 17.91
CA LEU A 282 -2.84 13.82 17.71
C LEU A 282 -3.62 12.85 18.59
N LEU A 283 -3.21 11.58 18.62
CA LEU A 283 -3.86 10.54 19.41
C LEU A 283 -3.60 10.69 20.91
N ALA A 284 -2.40 11.15 21.30
CA ALA A 284 -2.07 11.43 22.70
C ALA A 284 -2.89 12.59 23.30
N ALA A 285 -3.37 13.51 22.46
CA ALA A 285 -4.19 14.64 22.88
C ALA A 285 -5.69 14.31 22.97
N LEU A 286 -6.11 13.11 22.57
CA LEU A 286 -7.52 12.71 22.65
C LEU A 286 -7.98 12.60 24.10
N THR A 287 -9.21 13.03 24.33
CA THR A 287 -9.94 12.85 25.58
C THR A 287 -11.23 12.09 25.33
N GLY A 288 -11.86 11.59 26.38
CA GLY A 288 -13.14 10.89 26.28
C GLY A 288 -13.07 9.48 26.86
N PRO A 289 -14.03 8.60 26.51
CA PRO A 289 -14.03 7.22 26.97
C PRO A 289 -12.77 6.48 26.51
N VAL A 290 -12.26 5.60 27.37
CA VAL A 290 -11.15 4.71 27.02
C VAL A 290 -11.58 3.81 25.86
N ALA A 291 -10.75 3.77 24.81
CA ALA A 291 -11.03 2.91 23.65
C ALA A 291 -11.09 1.43 24.07
N PRO A 292 -11.98 0.62 23.46
CA PRO A 292 -12.03 -0.82 23.69
C PRO A 292 -10.66 -1.48 23.52
N GLU A 293 -10.38 -2.53 24.28
CA GLU A 293 -9.07 -3.21 24.23
C GLU A 293 -8.68 -3.66 22.81
N ALA A 294 -9.64 -4.19 22.05
CA ALA A 294 -9.46 -4.60 20.66
C ALA A 294 -9.03 -3.44 19.73
N TRP A 295 -9.39 -2.20 20.08
CA TRP A 295 -9.05 -1.02 19.30
C TRP A 295 -7.64 -0.53 19.58
N ARG A 296 -7.04 -0.92 20.70
CA ARG A 296 -5.73 -0.41 21.09
C ARG A 296 -4.67 -0.75 20.06
N GLY A 297 -3.92 0.29 19.71
CA GLY A 297 -2.73 0.23 18.87
C GLY A 297 -1.49 -0.22 19.62
N ASN A 298 -0.34 0.06 19.02
CA ASN A 298 0.94 -0.06 19.69
C ASN A 298 1.72 1.25 19.61
N LEU A 299 1.04 2.39 19.78
CA LEU A 299 1.69 3.67 20.06
C LEU A 299 1.92 3.81 21.57
N PRO A 300 2.97 4.55 22.01
CA PRO A 300 3.30 4.69 23.43
C PRO A 300 2.38 5.71 24.14
N ILE A 301 1.08 5.42 24.16
CA ILE A 301 0.01 6.21 24.79
C ILE A 301 -0.93 5.29 25.58
N THR A 302 -1.60 5.86 26.59
CA THR A 302 -2.49 5.14 27.51
C THR A 302 -3.96 5.34 27.16
#